data_AF-A0AAJ4TW30-F1
#
_entry.id   AF-A0AAJ4TW30-F1
#
_cell.length_a   1.000
_cell.length_b   1.000
_cell.length_c   1.000
_cell.angle_alpha   90.00
_cell.angle_beta   90.00
_cell.angle_gamma   90.00
#
_symmetry.space_group_name_H-M   'P 1'
#
loop_
_entity.id
_entity.type
_entity.pdbx_description
1 polymer ?
#
loop_
_entity_poly.entity_id
_entity_poly.type
_entity_poly.pdbx_seq_one_letter_code
_entity_poly.pdbx_strand_id
1 'polypeptide(L)'
;MKKILLGILIAILALGAVLDTKDYVLGNKFDETKLFDYSGVFEQYSDILSEMETNLSDAGMDIASINNRIYKLPNNHYYTLQMYTGHYKKSTYLYSGLIEFKNSNEVILSLPKNKLELVTVNQEFKDRSWQINSKAGAFDFEVGNFGNSNTDDRKMSDDSGERGLRITLSPKKDVIEINNNGVWLNHAKFKVGMQNPMKVFNSEQEAVNAVKQDDFGKALGVIKSKDMNFYIYRNQIDMFKEITIIPVSHKDNQIKAGKYERFTFEKDDSVEEVIEEQVDNVNYTLRFQQSSDKFEKIANQLKDGDMHIAVKVRGEDHAK
;
A
#
# COMPACT_ATOMS: atom_id res chain seq x y z
N MET A 1 28.74 -30.02 44.32
CA MET A 1 27.73 -29.73 43.27
C MET A 1 27.01 -28.39 43.46
N LYS A 2 26.37 -28.08 44.61
CA LYS A 2 25.64 -26.80 44.79
C LYS A 2 26.47 -25.52 44.59
N LYS A 3 27.74 -25.50 45.03
CA LYS A 3 28.64 -24.34 44.86
C LYS A 3 29.13 -24.14 43.42
N ILE A 4 29.27 -25.23 42.66
CA ILE A 4 29.69 -25.18 41.24
C ILE A 4 28.52 -24.69 40.38
N LEU A 5 27.30 -25.16 40.65
CA LEU A 5 26.09 -24.65 39.98
C LEU A 5 25.87 -23.16 40.26
N LEU A 6 26.10 -22.70 41.49
CA LEU A 6 25.98 -21.29 41.85
C LEU A 6 27.02 -20.41 41.13
N GLY A 7 28.27 -20.90 41.00
CA GLY A 7 29.31 -20.22 40.24
C GLY A 7 28.98 -20.11 38.75
N ILE A 8 28.42 -21.17 38.16
CA ILE A 8 27.95 -21.16 36.77
C ILE A 8 26.76 -20.19 36.61
N LEU A 9 25.82 -20.18 37.55
CA LEU A 9 24.68 -19.26 37.52
C LEU A 9 25.12 -17.79 37.60
N ILE A 10 26.07 -17.46 38.48
CA ILE A 10 26.64 -16.11 38.59
C ILE A 10 27.41 -15.73 37.32
N ALA A 11 28.16 -16.66 36.73
CA ALA A 11 28.86 -16.42 35.46
C ALA A 11 27.89 -16.18 34.30
N ILE A 12 26.76 -16.91 34.25
CA ILE A 12 25.70 -16.70 33.24
C ILE A 12 25.00 -15.36 33.46
N LEU A 13 24.68 -14.99 34.70
CA LEU A 13 24.11 -13.68 35.03
C LEU A 13 25.06 -12.53 34.69
N ALA A 14 26.37 -12.71 34.93
CA ALA A 14 27.40 -11.74 34.58
C ALA A 14 27.59 -11.63 33.05
N LEU A 15 27.57 -12.74 32.32
CA LEU A 15 27.60 -12.76 30.85
C LEU A 15 26.36 -12.10 30.24
N GLY A 16 25.16 -12.36 30.79
CA GLY A 16 23.92 -11.69 30.39
C GLY A 16 23.98 -10.18 30.62
N ALA A 17 24.44 -9.75 31.81
CA ALA A 17 24.63 -8.34 32.14
C ALA A 17 25.73 -7.66 31.30
N VAL A 18 26.80 -8.36 30.92
CA VAL A 18 27.88 -7.84 30.05
C VAL A 18 27.42 -7.71 28.60
N LEU A 19 26.58 -8.62 28.10
CA LEU A 19 26.03 -8.52 26.74
C LEU A 19 25.00 -7.38 26.64
N ASP A 20 24.10 -7.25 27.62
CA ASP A 20 23.18 -6.10 27.72
C ASP A 20 23.94 -4.77 27.91
N THR A 21 25.01 -4.77 28.72
CA THR A 21 25.82 -3.56 28.88
C THR A 21 26.72 -3.28 27.69
N LYS A 22 27.10 -4.23 26.83
CA LYS A 22 27.89 -3.94 25.63
C LYS A 22 27.12 -3.05 24.64
N ASP A 23 25.83 -3.31 24.45
CA ASP A 23 24.97 -2.48 23.60
C ASP A 23 24.67 -1.10 24.25
N TYR A 24 24.61 -1.06 25.57
CA TYR A 24 24.48 0.17 26.36
C TYR A 24 25.78 1.02 26.39
N VAL A 25 26.95 0.39 26.54
CA VAL A 25 28.28 1.01 26.66
C VAL A 25 28.85 1.44 25.31
N LEU A 26 28.50 0.74 24.21
CA LEU A 26 28.78 1.21 22.85
C LEU A 26 27.82 2.32 22.40
N GLY A 27 26.78 2.61 23.18
CA GLY A 27 25.83 3.69 22.93
C GLY A 27 24.98 3.50 21.68
N ASN A 28 24.81 2.28 21.20
CA ASN A 28 24.06 1.94 19.98
C ASN A 28 22.54 1.90 20.20
N LYS A 29 22.12 1.80 21.47
CA LYS A 29 20.71 1.88 21.86
C LYS A 29 20.27 3.33 21.94
N PHE A 30 19.21 3.66 21.22
CA PHE A 30 18.57 4.97 21.28
C PHE A 30 17.64 5.05 22.49
N ASP A 31 17.54 6.23 23.08
CA ASP A 31 16.62 6.53 24.18
C ASP A 31 15.30 7.06 23.61
N GLU A 32 14.29 6.18 23.55
CA GLU A 32 12.97 6.47 22.97
C GLU A 32 12.23 7.62 23.67
N THR A 33 12.63 8.00 24.90
CA THR A 33 12.04 9.15 25.61
C THR A 33 12.33 10.48 24.94
N LYS A 34 13.29 10.52 24.00
CA LYS A 34 13.58 11.67 23.15
C LYS A 34 12.58 11.86 22.01
N LEU A 35 11.71 10.89 21.76
CA LEU A 35 10.65 11.00 20.75
C LEU A 35 9.36 11.49 21.38
N PHE A 36 8.82 12.56 20.83
CA PHE A 36 7.53 13.10 21.22
C PHE A 36 6.37 12.23 20.70
N ASP A 37 5.18 12.41 21.27
CA ASP A 37 3.93 11.82 20.79
C ASP A 37 3.09 12.91 20.12
N TYR A 38 3.12 12.90 18.79
CA TYR A 38 2.36 13.82 17.95
C TYR A 38 1.05 13.20 17.44
N SER A 39 0.54 12.14 18.09
CA SER A 39 -0.76 11.59 17.74
C SER A 39 -1.85 12.66 17.85
N GLY A 40 -2.70 12.78 16.84
CA GLY A 40 -3.66 13.87 16.78
C GLY A 40 -4.36 14.01 15.45
N VAL A 41 -5.15 15.08 15.35
CA VAL A 41 -5.85 15.50 14.14
C VAL A 41 -5.04 16.60 13.46
N PHE A 42 -4.88 16.48 12.16
CA PHE A 42 -4.15 17.40 11.29
C PHE A 42 -5.05 17.83 10.14
N GLU A 43 -4.84 19.04 9.63
CA GLU A 43 -5.56 19.52 8.45
C GLU A 43 -4.99 18.91 7.17
N GLN A 44 -3.67 18.71 7.11
CA GLN A 44 -2.97 18.25 5.91
C GLN A 44 -2.08 17.04 6.19
N TYR A 45 -1.98 16.15 5.20
CA TYR A 45 -1.10 14.98 5.26
C TYR A 45 0.39 15.35 5.30
N SER A 46 0.78 16.41 4.58
CA SER A 46 2.16 16.92 4.59
C SER A 46 2.65 17.30 5.98
N ASP A 47 1.75 17.83 6.82
CA ASP A 47 2.09 18.21 8.19
C ASP A 47 2.42 16.97 9.02
N ILE A 48 1.68 15.87 8.84
CA ILE A 48 1.98 14.59 9.49
C ILE A 48 3.35 14.06 9.08
N LEU A 49 3.67 14.10 7.78
CA LEU A 49 4.98 13.65 7.28
C LEU A 49 6.10 14.50 7.89
N SER A 50 5.94 15.83 7.88
CA SER A 50 6.90 16.76 8.47
C SER A 50 7.10 16.49 9.97
N GLU A 51 6.04 16.32 10.75
CA GLU A 51 6.14 16.05 12.19
C GLU A 51 6.83 14.70 12.47
N MET A 52 6.53 13.66 11.68
CA MET A 52 7.19 12.36 11.82
C MET A 52 8.69 12.45 11.49
N GLU A 53 9.07 13.19 10.45
CA GLU A 53 10.46 13.41 10.05
C GLU A 53 11.22 14.30 11.06
N THR A 54 10.61 15.39 11.50
CA THR A 54 11.18 16.28 12.52
C THR A 54 11.43 15.53 13.83
N ASN A 55 10.51 14.67 14.28
CA ASN A 55 10.69 13.89 15.50
C ASN A 55 11.94 12.99 15.46
N LEU A 56 12.24 12.40 14.30
CA LEU A 56 13.46 11.60 14.11
C LEU A 56 14.71 12.48 13.94
N SER A 57 14.60 13.60 13.22
CA SER A 57 15.71 14.51 12.96
C SER A 57 16.18 15.21 14.24
N ASP A 58 15.25 15.71 15.06
CA ASP A 58 15.52 16.35 16.35
C ASP A 58 16.11 15.35 17.36
N ALA A 59 15.77 14.07 17.23
CA ALA A 59 16.39 12.96 17.94
C ALA A 59 17.82 12.65 17.47
N GLY A 60 18.30 13.28 16.39
CA GLY A 60 19.62 13.12 15.82
C GLY A 60 19.76 11.87 14.95
N MET A 61 18.70 11.48 14.24
CA MET A 61 18.72 10.35 13.30
C MET A 61 18.74 10.82 11.84
N ASP A 62 19.48 10.11 11.00
CA ASP A 62 19.34 10.24 9.55
C ASP A 62 18.14 9.41 9.07
N ILE A 63 17.36 9.94 8.13
CA ILE A 63 16.04 9.41 7.78
C ILE A 63 16.02 8.91 6.33
N ALA A 64 15.38 7.76 6.12
CA ALA A 64 14.91 7.34 4.80
C ALA A 64 13.47 6.82 4.90
N SER A 65 12.68 7.05 3.86
CA SER A 65 11.30 6.57 3.79
C SER A 65 11.25 5.10 3.35
N ILE A 66 10.25 4.37 3.86
CA ILE A 66 9.91 3.05 3.35
C ILE A 66 8.57 3.15 2.62
N ASN A 67 8.43 2.41 1.52
CA ASN A 67 7.19 2.42 0.75
C ASN A 67 5.99 1.94 1.58
N ASN A 68 4.95 2.77 1.62
CA ASN A 68 3.75 2.57 2.40
C ASN A 68 2.76 1.65 1.66
N ARG A 69 1.79 1.13 2.39
CA ARG A 69 0.63 0.45 1.78
C ARG A 69 -0.64 1.19 2.15
N ILE A 70 -1.51 1.34 1.18
CA ILE A 70 -2.76 2.09 1.30
C ILE A 70 -3.93 1.10 1.40
N TYR A 71 -4.88 1.41 2.26
CA TYR A 71 -6.07 0.62 2.51
C TYR A 71 -7.31 1.50 2.48
N LYS A 72 -8.43 0.91 2.05
CA LYS A 72 -9.75 1.52 2.19
C LYS A 72 -10.52 0.80 3.29
N LEU A 73 -10.95 1.57 4.30
CA LEU A 73 -11.75 1.05 5.40
C LEU A 73 -13.23 0.94 5.00
N PRO A 74 -14.04 0.11 5.69
CA PRO A 74 -15.48 -0.07 5.38
C PRO A 74 -16.32 1.20 5.46
N ASN A 75 -15.85 2.22 6.19
CA ASN A 75 -16.48 3.55 6.28
C ASN A 75 -16.03 4.50 5.16
N ASN A 76 -15.39 3.98 4.11
CA ASN A 76 -14.83 4.73 2.99
C ASN A 76 -13.68 5.70 3.32
N HIS A 77 -13.06 5.59 4.49
CA HIS A 77 -11.85 6.35 4.80
C HIS A 77 -10.62 5.65 4.21
N TYR A 78 -9.60 6.43 3.87
CA TYR A 78 -8.29 5.89 3.52
C TYR A 78 -7.45 5.69 4.79
N TYR A 79 -6.60 4.69 4.76
CA TYR A 79 -5.75 4.31 5.88
C TYR A 79 -4.39 3.85 5.38
N THR A 80 -3.31 4.31 6.00
CA THR A 80 -1.95 3.91 5.64
C THR A 80 -1.11 3.63 6.88
N LEU A 81 -0.19 2.69 6.74
CA LEU A 81 0.92 2.48 7.66
C LEU A 81 2.12 3.26 7.09
N GLN A 82 2.40 4.43 7.67
CA GLN A 82 3.54 5.27 7.33
C GLN A 82 4.78 4.79 8.07
N MET A 83 5.90 4.63 7.36
CA MET A 83 7.14 4.15 7.97
C MET A 83 8.38 4.92 7.50
N TYR A 84 9.30 5.11 8.44
CA TYR A 84 10.62 5.68 8.21
C TYR A 84 11.69 4.80 8.85
N THR A 85 12.84 4.66 8.19
CA THR A 85 14.05 4.21 8.87
C THR A 85 14.75 5.40 9.51
N GLY A 86 15.04 5.29 10.81
CA GLY A 86 15.90 6.21 11.53
C GLY A 86 17.26 5.56 11.83
N HIS A 87 18.33 6.12 11.28
CA HIS A 87 19.69 5.66 11.52
C HIS A 87 20.30 6.41 12.69
N TYR A 88 20.66 5.68 13.73
CA TYR A 88 21.31 6.23 14.92
C TYR A 88 22.62 5.49 15.17
N LYS A 89 23.74 6.17 14.92
CA LYS A 89 25.10 5.61 14.99
C LYS A 89 25.22 4.36 14.11
N LYS A 90 25.28 3.16 14.72
CA LYS A 90 25.41 1.89 14.00
C LYS A 90 24.10 1.10 13.97
N SER A 91 23.01 1.68 14.43
CA SER A 91 21.71 1.00 14.53
C SER A 91 20.71 1.63 13.58
N THR A 92 19.87 0.81 12.97
CA THR A 92 18.71 1.28 12.20
C THR A 92 17.43 0.89 12.94
N TYR A 93 16.55 1.86 13.11
CA TYR A 93 15.24 1.69 13.71
C TYR A 93 14.15 1.90 12.67
N LEU A 94 13.03 1.21 12.82
CA LEU A 94 11.80 1.44 12.08
C LEU A 94 10.87 2.29 12.92
N TYR A 95 10.58 3.50 12.46
CA TYR A 95 9.57 4.38 13.04
C TYR A 95 8.26 4.23 12.27
N SER A 96 7.17 3.91 12.98
CA SER A 96 5.87 3.59 12.38
C SER A 96 4.77 4.52 12.88
N GLY A 97 3.94 5.00 11.97
CA GLY A 97 2.74 5.79 12.23
C GLY A 97 1.54 5.23 11.46
N LEU A 98 0.36 5.36 12.04
CA LEU A 98 -0.90 4.93 11.43
C LEU A 98 -1.72 6.17 11.08
N ILE A 99 -1.97 6.38 9.79
CA ILE A 99 -2.60 7.60 9.27
C ILE A 99 -3.95 7.25 8.68
N GLU A 100 -5.00 7.95 9.09
CA GLU A 100 -6.35 7.84 8.54
C GLU A 100 -6.76 9.16 7.89
N PHE A 101 -7.16 9.10 6.62
CA PHE A 101 -7.72 10.23 5.89
C PHE A 101 -9.24 10.11 5.94
N LYS A 102 -9.87 10.96 6.76
CA LYS A 102 -11.34 10.98 6.89
C LYS A 102 -11.99 11.78 5.75
N ASN A 103 -11.38 12.92 5.42
CA ASN A 103 -11.79 13.80 4.32
C ASN A 103 -10.61 14.73 3.97
N SER A 104 -10.81 15.63 3.00
CA SER A 104 -9.76 16.54 2.51
C SER A 104 -9.20 17.53 3.54
N ASN A 105 -9.82 17.66 4.71
CA ASN A 105 -9.45 18.64 5.74
C ASN A 105 -9.19 17.98 7.09
N GLU A 106 -9.26 16.64 7.17
CA GLU A 106 -9.12 15.92 8.44
C GLU A 106 -8.36 14.61 8.22
N VAL A 107 -7.11 14.63 8.64
CA VAL A 107 -6.21 13.48 8.66
C VAL A 107 -5.82 13.19 10.11
N ILE A 108 -5.80 11.93 10.51
CA ILE A 108 -5.51 11.53 11.89
C ILE A 108 -4.23 10.71 11.91
N LEU A 109 -3.25 11.14 12.70
CA LEU A 109 -2.09 10.34 13.07
C LEU A 109 -2.37 9.63 14.40
N SER A 110 -2.10 8.34 14.43
CA SER A 110 -1.99 7.56 15.67
C SER A 110 -0.67 6.81 15.70
N LEU A 111 0.03 6.88 16.83
CA LEU A 111 1.28 6.15 17.03
C LEU A 111 0.99 4.82 17.74
N PRO A 112 1.50 3.69 17.22
CA PRO A 112 1.40 2.43 17.92
C PRO A 112 2.26 2.47 19.18
N LYS A 113 1.95 1.60 20.16
CA LYS A 113 2.76 1.48 21.38
C LYS A 113 4.24 1.26 21.08
N ASN A 114 4.51 0.47 20.05
CA ASN A 114 5.83 0.13 19.55
C ASN A 114 6.17 1.02 18.33
N LYS A 115 6.13 2.34 18.51
CA LYS A 115 6.34 3.30 17.42
C LYS A 115 7.75 3.31 16.85
N LEU A 116 8.75 2.92 17.64
CA LEU A 116 10.14 2.80 17.20
C LEU A 116 10.66 1.40 17.54
N GLU A 117 11.14 0.66 16.54
CA GLU A 117 11.63 -0.69 16.76
C GLU A 117 12.98 -0.93 16.08
N LEU A 118 13.93 -1.52 16.81
CA LEU A 118 15.26 -1.83 16.29
C LEU A 118 15.19 -2.90 15.18
N VAL A 119 15.82 -2.61 14.04
CA VAL A 119 15.90 -3.51 12.87
C VAL A 119 17.32 -4.05 12.67
N THR A 120 18.34 -3.19 12.71
CA THR A 120 19.73 -3.62 12.51
C THR A 120 20.67 -3.02 13.55
N VAL A 121 21.79 -3.71 13.80
CA VAL A 121 22.95 -3.17 14.53
C VAL A 121 24.21 -3.56 13.78
N ASN A 122 25.10 -2.61 13.52
CA ASN A 122 26.28 -2.78 12.65
C ASN A 122 25.90 -3.37 11.28
N GLN A 123 24.79 -2.91 10.69
CA GLN A 123 24.26 -3.40 9.41
C GLN A 123 23.77 -4.87 9.42
N GLU A 124 23.78 -5.54 10.57
CA GLU A 124 23.23 -6.89 10.72
C GLU A 124 21.80 -6.85 11.23
N PHE A 125 20.89 -7.55 10.54
CA PHE A 125 19.50 -7.72 10.98
C PHE A 125 19.42 -8.46 12.32
N LYS A 126 18.57 -7.95 13.22
CA LYS A 126 18.31 -8.56 14.53
C LYS A 126 17.03 -9.36 14.49
N ASP A 127 17.13 -10.65 14.78
CA ASP A 127 15.97 -11.54 14.77
C ASP A 127 14.92 -11.06 15.79
N ARG A 128 13.79 -10.57 15.28
CA ARG A 128 12.75 -9.95 16.09
C ARG A 128 11.42 -9.97 15.35
N SER A 129 10.33 -10.03 16.11
CA SER A 129 9.00 -9.84 15.58
C SER A 129 8.15 -9.02 16.54
N TRP A 130 7.21 -8.27 15.96
CA TRP A 130 6.20 -7.54 16.70
C TRP A 130 4.96 -7.35 15.83
N GLN A 131 3.87 -6.94 16.47
CA GLN A 131 2.60 -6.73 15.80
C GLN A 131 2.06 -5.34 16.11
N ILE A 132 1.51 -4.68 15.09
CA ILE A 132 0.75 -3.44 15.24
C ILE A 132 -0.71 -3.71 14.88
N ASN A 133 -1.58 -3.61 15.89
CA ASN A 133 -3.03 -3.67 15.71
C ASN A 133 -3.54 -2.31 15.23
N SER A 134 -4.40 -2.33 14.21
CA SER A 134 -4.83 -1.13 13.50
C SER A 134 -6.31 -1.19 13.10
N LYS A 135 -6.82 -0.11 12.48
CA LYS A 135 -8.16 -0.10 11.90
C LYS A 135 -8.28 -1.06 10.72
N ALA A 136 -7.25 -1.14 9.87
CA ALA A 136 -7.19 -2.02 8.69
C ALA A 136 -7.01 -3.51 9.03
N GLY A 137 -6.42 -3.84 10.18
CA GLY A 137 -6.06 -5.22 10.54
C GLY A 137 -4.88 -5.30 11.49
N ALA A 138 -4.18 -6.42 11.49
CA ALA A 138 -2.95 -6.61 12.24
C ALA A 138 -1.75 -6.65 11.28
N PHE A 139 -0.80 -5.74 11.47
CA PHE A 139 0.47 -5.74 10.77
C PHE A 139 1.47 -6.57 11.56
N ASP A 140 1.95 -7.65 10.97
CA ASP A 140 2.96 -8.53 11.54
C ASP A 140 4.33 -8.17 10.92
N PHE A 141 5.26 -7.79 11.79
CA PHE A 141 6.61 -7.42 11.43
C PHE A 141 7.55 -8.54 11.82
N GLU A 142 8.45 -8.89 10.92
CA GLU A 142 9.50 -9.87 11.15
C GLU A 142 10.81 -9.37 10.59
N VAL A 143 11.81 -9.29 11.45
CA VAL A 143 13.18 -8.98 11.11
C VAL A 143 14.01 -10.24 11.31
N GLY A 144 14.84 -10.60 10.34
CA GLY A 144 15.68 -11.79 10.40
C GLY A 144 15.66 -12.56 9.08
N ASN A 145 15.78 -13.87 9.14
CA ASN A 145 15.76 -14.72 7.95
C ASN A 145 14.36 -14.74 7.30
N PHE A 146 14.29 -14.44 6.01
CA PHE A 146 13.02 -14.35 5.28
C PHE A 146 12.34 -15.68 4.96
N GLY A 147 13.07 -16.79 5.00
CA GLY A 147 12.61 -18.08 4.51
C GLY A 147 12.02 -17.98 3.09
N ASN A 148 10.98 -18.78 2.80
CA ASN A 148 10.23 -18.76 1.53
C ASN A 148 9.09 -17.72 1.55
N SER A 149 9.39 -16.46 1.90
CA SER A 149 8.38 -15.39 1.90
C SER A 149 8.11 -14.83 0.51
N ASN A 150 6.87 -14.36 0.28
CA ASN A 150 6.49 -13.58 -0.90
C ASN A 150 7.34 -12.29 -0.97
N THR A 151 7.76 -11.91 -2.18
CA THR A 151 8.63 -10.75 -2.40
C THR A 151 7.97 -9.43 -2.02
N ASP A 152 6.66 -9.31 -2.20
CA ASP A 152 5.92 -8.06 -2.00
C ASP A 152 5.87 -7.62 -0.53
N ASP A 153 6.03 -8.56 0.40
CA ASP A 153 6.03 -8.32 1.84
C ASP A 153 7.42 -7.94 2.36
N ARG A 154 8.48 -8.08 1.56
CA ARG A 154 9.85 -7.69 1.93
C ARG A 154 10.02 -6.19 1.74
N LYS A 155 10.47 -5.49 2.78
CA LYS A 155 10.62 -4.03 2.80
C LYS A 155 12.07 -3.57 2.84
N MET A 156 12.96 -4.40 3.39
CA MET A 156 14.41 -4.17 3.39
C MET A 156 15.08 -5.53 3.31
N SER A 157 16.13 -5.71 2.51
CA SER A 157 16.88 -6.97 2.43
C SER A 157 18.37 -6.69 2.54
N ASP A 158 19.15 -7.68 2.98
CA ASP A 158 20.59 -7.68 2.82
C ASP A 158 20.99 -8.02 1.38
N ASP A 159 22.29 -7.94 1.08
CA ASP A 159 22.84 -8.24 -0.25
C ASP A 159 22.58 -9.68 -0.69
N SER A 160 22.45 -10.61 0.26
CA SER A 160 22.13 -12.02 -0.02
C SER A 160 20.65 -12.24 -0.37
N GLY A 161 19.78 -11.32 0.05
CA GLY A 161 18.32 -11.45 -0.07
C GLY A 161 17.71 -12.50 0.87
N GLU A 162 18.51 -13.08 1.77
CA GLU A 162 18.09 -14.11 2.72
C GLU A 162 17.59 -13.50 4.03
N ARG A 163 18.02 -12.28 4.36
CA ARG A 163 17.67 -11.60 5.61
C ARG A 163 17.09 -10.23 5.37
N GLY A 164 16.18 -9.82 6.24
CA GLY A 164 15.70 -8.45 6.25
C GLY A 164 14.46 -8.20 7.07
N LEU A 165 13.72 -7.15 6.69
CA LEU A 165 12.44 -6.76 7.29
C LEU A 165 11.29 -7.15 6.36
N ARG A 166 10.37 -7.98 6.88
CA ARG A 166 9.11 -8.36 6.25
C ARG A 166 7.96 -7.76 7.02
N ILE A 167 6.96 -7.28 6.29
CA ILE A 167 5.72 -6.75 6.86
C ILE A 167 4.55 -7.38 6.13
N THR A 168 3.75 -8.16 6.86
CA THR A 168 2.50 -8.75 6.34
C THR A 168 1.31 -8.11 7.03
N LEU A 169 0.21 -7.95 6.30
CA LEU A 169 -1.08 -7.53 6.88
C LEU A 169 -2.03 -8.72 6.91
N SER A 170 -2.63 -8.94 8.08
CA SER A 170 -3.86 -9.72 8.23
C SER A 170 -5.06 -8.75 8.23
N PRO A 171 -5.70 -8.48 7.08
CA PRO A 171 -6.73 -7.45 6.97
C PRO A 171 -8.02 -7.89 7.67
N LYS A 172 -8.76 -6.93 8.22
CA LYS A 172 -10.14 -7.20 8.68
C LYS A 172 -11.05 -7.49 7.49
N LYS A 173 -12.17 -8.15 7.78
CA LYS A 173 -13.25 -8.32 6.82
C LYS A 173 -13.66 -6.95 6.25
N ASP A 174 -13.95 -6.91 4.96
CA ASP A 174 -14.42 -5.74 4.21
C ASP A 174 -13.42 -4.57 4.10
N VAL A 175 -12.18 -4.73 4.58
CA VAL A 175 -11.07 -3.85 4.25
C VAL A 175 -10.57 -4.18 2.85
N ILE A 176 -10.32 -3.14 2.05
CA ILE A 176 -9.76 -3.26 0.70
C ILE A 176 -8.31 -2.83 0.78
N GLU A 177 -7.43 -3.66 0.22
CA GLU A 177 -6.02 -3.34 0.01
C GLU A 177 -5.85 -2.74 -1.38
N ILE A 178 -5.06 -1.67 -1.45
CA ILE A 178 -4.63 -1.07 -2.71
C ILE A 178 -3.19 -1.50 -2.90
N ASN A 179 -2.94 -2.33 -3.91
CA ASN A 179 -1.58 -2.78 -4.20
C ASN A 179 -0.74 -1.67 -4.84
N ASN A 180 0.54 -1.93 -5.08
CA ASN A 180 1.47 -0.93 -5.63
C ASN A 180 1.04 -0.38 -7.00
N ASN A 181 0.24 -1.14 -7.77
CA ASN A 181 -0.26 -0.73 -9.08
C ASN A 181 -1.63 -0.03 -8.98
N GLY A 182 -2.05 0.32 -7.75
CA GLY A 182 -3.33 0.97 -7.45
C GLY A 182 -4.54 0.05 -7.43
N VAL A 183 -4.40 -1.25 -7.70
CA VAL A 183 -5.54 -2.19 -7.83
C VAL A 183 -6.19 -2.48 -6.49
N TRP A 184 -7.53 -2.44 -6.47
CA TRP A 184 -8.33 -2.78 -5.29
C TRP A 184 -8.49 -4.29 -5.13
N LEU A 185 -8.00 -4.81 -4.00
CA LEU A 185 -8.07 -6.22 -3.62
C LEU A 185 -8.90 -6.39 -2.34
N ASN A 186 -9.82 -7.35 -2.33
CA ASN A 186 -10.56 -7.69 -1.11
C ASN A 186 -9.67 -8.47 -0.12
N HIS A 187 -10.21 -8.80 1.06
CA HIS A 187 -9.49 -9.55 2.10
C HIS A 187 -8.91 -10.90 1.62
N ALA A 188 -9.52 -11.54 0.62
CA ALA A 188 -9.06 -12.79 0.02
C ALA A 188 -8.14 -12.57 -1.20
N LYS A 189 -7.68 -11.33 -1.40
CA LYS A 189 -6.80 -10.88 -2.49
C LYS A 189 -7.40 -11.02 -3.89
N PHE A 190 -8.72 -11.06 -4.01
CA PHE A 190 -9.39 -10.98 -5.32
C PHE A 190 -9.66 -9.52 -5.70
N LYS A 191 -9.54 -9.21 -6.99
CA LYS A 191 -9.90 -7.89 -7.54
C LYS A 191 -11.36 -7.59 -7.26
N VAL A 192 -11.61 -6.45 -6.63
CA VAL A 192 -12.98 -6.03 -6.27
C VAL A 192 -13.80 -5.79 -7.54
N GLY A 193 -14.95 -6.45 -7.65
CA GLY A 193 -15.90 -6.31 -8.75
C GLY A 193 -15.75 -7.37 -9.85
N MET A 194 -14.57 -7.99 -9.97
CA MET A 194 -14.26 -8.96 -11.02
C MET A 194 -14.85 -10.36 -10.77
N GLN A 195 -15.24 -10.65 -9.53
CA GLN A 195 -15.93 -11.87 -9.13
C GLN A 195 -17.41 -11.90 -9.55
N ASN A 196 -17.98 -10.77 -9.96
CA ASN A 196 -19.39 -10.67 -10.29
C ASN A 196 -19.72 -11.38 -11.62
N PRO A 197 -20.85 -12.11 -11.70
CA PRO A 197 -21.24 -12.78 -12.93
C PRO A 197 -21.66 -11.75 -13.99
N MET A 198 -21.25 -11.98 -15.23
CA MET A 198 -21.75 -11.23 -16.39
C MET A 198 -23.20 -11.63 -16.68
N LYS A 199 -24.04 -10.64 -16.98
CA LYS A 199 -25.45 -10.80 -17.33
C LYS A 199 -25.71 -10.12 -18.67
N VAL A 200 -26.72 -10.60 -19.40
CA VAL A 200 -27.18 -10.00 -20.66
C VAL A 200 -28.21 -8.92 -20.34
N PHE A 201 -28.16 -7.81 -21.07
CA PHE A 201 -29.06 -6.67 -20.92
C PHE A 201 -29.63 -6.23 -22.28
N ASN A 202 -30.73 -5.49 -22.25
CA ASN A 202 -31.37 -4.99 -23.47
C ASN A 202 -30.72 -3.68 -23.97
N SER A 203 -29.99 -2.98 -23.11
CA SER A 203 -29.30 -1.73 -23.45
C SER A 203 -28.03 -1.54 -22.64
N GLU A 204 -27.10 -0.73 -23.16
CA GLU A 204 -25.89 -0.31 -22.44
C GLU A 204 -26.22 0.44 -21.15
N GLN A 205 -27.24 1.31 -21.20
CA GLN A 205 -27.63 2.11 -20.04
C GLN A 205 -28.12 1.22 -18.89
N GLU A 206 -28.91 0.20 -19.20
CA GLU A 206 -29.35 -0.81 -18.24
C GLU A 206 -28.17 -1.60 -17.68
N ALA A 207 -27.26 -2.04 -18.56
CA ALA A 207 -26.04 -2.77 -18.19
C ALA A 207 -25.16 -1.98 -17.22
N VAL A 208 -24.85 -0.73 -17.52
CA VAL A 208 -24.01 0.15 -16.69
C VAL A 208 -24.70 0.46 -15.35
N ASN A 209 -26.00 0.77 -15.36
CA ASN A 209 -26.75 1.04 -14.12
C ASN A 209 -26.83 -0.18 -13.21
N ALA A 210 -26.93 -1.40 -13.77
CA ALA A 210 -26.95 -2.63 -12.99
C ALA A 210 -25.60 -2.96 -12.33
N VAL A 211 -24.48 -2.50 -12.91
CA VAL A 211 -23.13 -2.69 -12.34
C VAL A 211 -22.80 -1.66 -11.27
N LYS A 212 -23.39 -0.46 -11.33
CA LYS A 212 -23.24 0.59 -10.32
C LYS A 212 -23.90 0.22 -9.01
N GLN A 213 -23.21 -0.59 -8.21
CA GLN A 213 -23.65 -1.03 -6.89
C GLN A 213 -23.41 0.05 -5.82
N ASP A 214 -22.44 0.93 -6.05
CA ASP A 214 -22.05 2.02 -5.14
C ASP A 214 -21.91 3.36 -5.90
N ASP A 215 -21.61 4.43 -5.18
CA ASP A 215 -21.21 5.70 -5.77
C ASP A 215 -19.79 5.60 -6.38
N PHE A 216 -19.73 5.48 -7.71
CA PHE A 216 -18.47 5.49 -8.47
C PHE A 216 -17.98 6.91 -8.80
N GLY A 217 -18.72 7.95 -8.37
CA GLY A 217 -18.41 9.34 -8.63
C GLY A 217 -18.82 9.81 -10.03
N LYS A 218 -18.08 10.78 -10.54
CA LYS A 218 -18.38 11.48 -11.80
C LYS A 218 -18.02 10.61 -13.01
N ALA A 219 -18.91 10.54 -13.99
CA ALA A 219 -18.60 9.96 -15.30
C ALA A 219 -17.51 10.77 -16.01
N LEU A 220 -16.40 10.13 -16.38
CA LEU A 220 -15.35 10.75 -17.18
C LEU A 220 -15.63 10.60 -18.68
N GLY A 221 -16.11 9.42 -19.10
CA GLY A 221 -16.40 9.15 -20.49
C GLY A 221 -16.47 7.67 -20.79
N VAL A 222 -16.48 7.35 -22.08
CA VAL A 222 -16.51 5.97 -22.59
C VAL A 222 -15.42 5.80 -23.63
N ILE A 223 -14.58 4.78 -23.45
CA ILE A 223 -13.63 4.34 -24.49
C ILE A 223 -14.31 3.21 -25.26
N LYS A 224 -14.45 3.38 -26.57
CA LYS A 224 -15.13 2.42 -27.44
C LYS A 224 -14.12 1.57 -28.21
N SER A 225 -14.42 0.30 -28.34
CA SER A 225 -13.70 -0.67 -29.17
C SER A 225 -14.71 -1.47 -30.00
N LYS A 226 -14.27 -2.41 -30.84
CA LYS A 226 -15.19 -3.17 -31.70
C LYS A 226 -16.11 -4.06 -30.87
N ASP A 227 -15.54 -4.82 -29.94
CA ASP A 227 -16.27 -5.84 -29.18
C ASP A 227 -16.59 -5.40 -27.73
N MET A 228 -16.06 -4.26 -27.27
CA MET A 228 -16.26 -3.76 -25.90
C MET A 228 -16.36 -2.23 -25.80
N ASN A 229 -17.15 -1.76 -24.84
CA ASN A 229 -17.16 -0.37 -24.40
C ASN A 229 -16.74 -0.28 -22.93
N PHE A 230 -15.88 0.68 -22.60
CA PHE A 230 -15.32 0.85 -21.26
C PHE A 230 -15.82 2.17 -20.66
N TYR A 231 -16.73 2.09 -19.69
CA TYR A 231 -17.30 3.26 -19.02
C TYR A 231 -16.42 3.61 -17.83
N ILE A 232 -15.91 4.83 -17.81
CA ILE A 232 -14.92 5.27 -16.82
C ILE A 232 -15.54 6.32 -15.91
N TYR A 233 -15.40 6.08 -14.61
CA TYR A 233 -15.84 6.96 -13.53
C TYR A 233 -14.64 7.36 -12.68
N ARG A 234 -14.76 8.53 -12.06
CA ARG A 234 -13.78 9.06 -11.13
C ARG A 234 -14.43 9.59 -9.88
N ASN A 235 -13.84 9.23 -8.75
CA ASN A 235 -14.06 9.90 -7.48
C ASN A 235 -12.74 10.48 -6.96
N GLN A 236 -12.79 11.66 -6.34
CA GLN A 236 -11.62 12.29 -5.72
C GLN A 236 -11.89 12.38 -4.23
N ILE A 237 -11.02 11.80 -3.42
CA ILE A 237 -11.09 11.86 -1.96
C ILE A 237 -9.73 12.31 -1.47
N ASP A 238 -9.66 13.57 -1.05
CA ASP A 238 -8.40 14.20 -0.64
C ASP A 238 -7.31 14.06 -1.73
N MET A 239 -6.14 13.52 -1.40
CA MET A 239 -5.06 13.22 -2.36
C MET A 239 -5.31 11.95 -3.18
N PHE A 240 -6.34 11.16 -2.91
CA PHE A 240 -6.59 9.90 -3.63
C PHE A 240 -7.55 10.08 -4.79
N LYS A 241 -7.10 9.66 -5.97
CA LYS A 241 -7.88 9.61 -7.21
C LYS A 241 -8.34 8.18 -7.44
N GLU A 242 -9.63 7.94 -7.23
CA GLU A 242 -10.27 6.66 -7.51
C GLU A 242 -10.76 6.62 -8.95
N ILE A 243 -10.37 5.58 -9.68
CA ILE A 243 -10.88 5.30 -11.02
C ILE A 243 -11.65 3.99 -10.99
N THR A 244 -12.88 4.01 -11.51
CA THR A 244 -13.68 2.80 -11.71
C THR A 244 -13.92 2.59 -13.19
N ILE A 245 -13.67 1.38 -13.69
CA ILE A 245 -13.88 1.01 -15.08
C ILE A 245 -14.91 -0.10 -15.14
N ILE A 246 -15.97 0.11 -15.92
CA ILE A 246 -17.00 -0.90 -16.21
C ILE A 246 -16.82 -1.36 -17.66
N PRO A 247 -16.28 -2.57 -17.89
CA PRO A 247 -16.29 -3.20 -19.21
C PRO A 247 -17.69 -3.70 -19.56
N VAL A 248 -18.19 -3.30 -20.73
CA VAL A 248 -19.44 -3.78 -21.34
C VAL A 248 -19.09 -4.48 -22.64
N SER A 249 -19.38 -5.78 -22.72
CA SER A 249 -19.17 -6.59 -23.93
C SER A 249 -20.33 -6.40 -24.90
N HIS A 250 -20.01 -6.28 -26.18
CA HIS A 250 -20.93 -6.23 -27.32
C HIS A 250 -20.79 -7.44 -28.25
N LYS A 251 -20.01 -8.43 -27.82
CA LYS A 251 -19.71 -9.61 -28.61
C LYS A 251 -20.98 -10.39 -28.95
N ASP A 252 -21.02 -10.93 -30.17
CA ASP A 252 -22.15 -11.73 -30.68
C ASP A 252 -23.50 -10.98 -30.66
N ASN A 253 -23.47 -9.64 -30.81
CA ASN A 253 -24.63 -8.74 -30.72
C ASN A 253 -25.39 -8.81 -29.38
N GLN A 254 -24.73 -9.24 -28.30
CA GLN A 254 -25.28 -9.24 -26.95
C GLN A 254 -24.59 -8.18 -26.11
N ILE A 255 -25.37 -7.41 -25.34
CA ILE A 255 -24.84 -6.46 -24.37
C ILE A 255 -24.67 -7.21 -23.06
N LYS A 256 -23.43 -7.42 -22.61
CA LYS A 256 -23.14 -8.07 -21.34
C LYS A 256 -22.32 -7.19 -20.40
N ALA A 257 -22.72 -7.14 -19.15
CA ALA A 257 -21.97 -6.46 -18.08
C ALA A 257 -22.16 -7.17 -16.74
N GLY A 258 -21.40 -6.79 -15.72
CA GLY A 258 -21.48 -7.40 -14.39
C GLY A 258 -20.22 -7.16 -13.58
N LYS A 259 -19.08 -7.18 -14.27
CA LYS A 259 -17.76 -6.90 -13.70
C LYS A 259 -17.43 -5.41 -13.73
N TYR A 260 -16.60 -4.99 -12.80
CA TYR A 260 -15.95 -3.69 -12.78
C TYR A 260 -14.59 -3.80 -12.09
N GLU A 261 -13.73 -2.83 -12.35
CA GLU A 261 -12.41 -2.73 -11.74
C GLU A 261 -12.24 -1.37 -11.06
N ARG A 262 -11.53 -1.34 -9.94
CA ARG A 262 -11.22 -0.11 -9.20
C ARG A 262 -9.73 0.05 -8.99
N PHE A 263 -9.30 1.28 -9.16
CA PHE A 263 -7.92 1.71 -8.99
C PHE A 263 -7.87 2.95 -8.11
N THR A 264 -6.85 3.07 -7.28
CA THR A 264 -6.52 4.31 -6.57
C THR A 264 -5.09 4.72 -6.88
N PHE A 265 -4.91 5.98 -7.24
CA PHE A 265 -3.61 6.61 -7.39
C PHE A 265 -3.53 7.85 -6.49
N GLU A 266 -2.35 8.14 -5.96
CA GLU A 266 -2.12 9.42 -5.29
C GLU A 266 -2.02 10.54 -6.33
N LYS A 267 -2.53 11.71 -5.96
CA LYS A 267 -2.51 12.91 -6.78
C LYS A 267 -1.05 13.37 -6.89
N ASP A 268 -0.67 13.78 -8.09
CA ASP A 268 0.66 14.32 -8.43
C ASP A 268 1.79 13.28 -8.50
N ASP A 269 1.54 12.01 -8.12
CA ASP A 269 2.46 10.90 -8.37
C ASP A 269 2.66 10.63 -9.86
N SER A 270 3.88 10.24 -10.22
CA SER A 270 4.16 9.68 -11.55
C SER A 270 3.59 8.28 -11.62
N VAL A 271 2.67 8.06 -12.56
CA VAL A 271 2.02 6.76 -12.76
C VAL A 271 2.34 6.30 -14.17
N GLU A 272 2.87 5.08 -14.29
CA GLU A 272 3.00 4.36 -15.56
C GLU A 272 2.63 2.89 -15.35
N GLU A 273 1.32 2.63 -15.31
CA GLU A 273 0.79 1.30 -14.99
C GLU A 273 0.16 0.64 -16.20
N VAL A 274 0.43 -0.65 -16.37
CA VAL A 274 -0.09 -1.49 -17.45
C VAL A 274 -0.71 -2.74 -16.85
N ILE A 275 -2.00 -2.94 -17.09
CA ILE A 275 -2.77 -4.01 -16.46
C ILE A 275 -3.48 -4.80 -17.55
N GLU A 276 -3.21 -6.10 -17.61
CA GLU A 276 -3.87 -7.01 -18.55
C GLU A 276 -5.03 -7.74 -17.88
N GLU A 277 -6.14 -7.86 -18.60
CA GLU A 277 -7.38 -8.42 -18.10
C GLU A 277 -8.15 -9.21 -19.14
N GLN A 278 -9.09 -10.03 -18.64
CA GLN A 278 -10.01 -10.80 -19.47
C GLN A 278 -11.46 -10.74 -18.97
N VAL A 279 -12.37 -10.29 -19.83
CA VAL A 279 -13.82 -10.26 -19.58
C VAL A 279 -14.55 -10.84 -20.78
N ASP A 280 -15.48 -11.77 -20.54
CA ASP A 280 -16.28 -12.44 -21.60
C ASP A 280 -15.43 -13.04 -22.75
N ASN A 281 -14.29 -13.63 -22.39
CA ASN A 281 -13.27 -14.15 -23.32
C ASN A 281 -12.61 -13.09 -24.23
N VAL A 282 -12.78 -11.80 -23.94
CA VAL A 282 -12.08 -10.69 -24.59
C VAL A 282 -10.95 -10.24 -23.67
N ASN A 283 -9.72 -10.27 -24.19
CA ASN A 283 -8.55 -9.78 -23.46
C ASN A 283 -8.35 -8.29 -23.76
N TYR A 284 -8.07 -7.49 -22.76
CA TYR A 284 -7.73 -6.08 -22.92
C TYR A 284 -6.59 -5.67 -21.98
N THR A 285 -5.94 -4.58 -22.33
CA THR A 285 -4.90 -3.94 -21.54
C THR A 285 -5.37 -2.54 -21.17
N LEU A 286 -5.40 -2.23 -19.89
CA LEU A 286 -5.55 -0.89 -19.34
C LEU A 286 -4.16 -0.28 -19.19
N ARG A 287 -4.04 1.00 -19.55
CA ARG A 287 -2.82 1.77 -19.29
C ARG A 287 -3.18 3.10 -18.62
N PHE A 288 -2.50 3.39 -17.52
CA PHE A 288 -2.60 4.65 -16.79
C PHE A 288 -1.28 5.38 -16.91
N GLN A 289 -1.30 6.64 -17.35
CA GLN A 289 -0.14 7.51 -17.43
C GLN A 289 -0.43 8.86 -16.77
N GLN A 290 0.31 9.23 -15.73
CA GLN A 290 0.24 10.54 -15.06
C GLN A 290 1.65 11.10 -14.90
N SER A 291 1.84 12.39 -15.15
CA SER A 291 3.13 13.07 -14.96
C SER A 291 4.32 12.35 -15.62
N SER A 292 4.09 11.72 -16.79
CA SER A 292 5.10 10.94 -17.51
C SER A 292 5.88 11.81 -18.50
N ASP A 293 7.20 11.65 -18.52
CA ASP A 293 8.10 12.31 -19.49
C ASP A 293 7.80 11.92 -20.95
N LYS A 294 7.16 10.76 -21.16
CA LYS A 294 6.81 10.23 -22.47
C LYS A 294 5.43 9.58 -22.45
N PHE A 295 4.40 10.40 -22.66
CA PHE A 295 3.06 9.88 -22.95
C PHE A 295 3.07 9.09 -24.27
N GLU A 296 2.68 7.83 -24.19
CA GLU A 296 2.47 7.04 -25.40
C GLU A 296 1.15 7.49 -26.03
N LYS A 297 1.18 7.88 -27.31
CA LYS A 297 -0.04 8.27 -28.01
C LYS A 297 -0.85 7.03 -28.35
N ILE A 298 -1.89 6.78 -27.57
CA ILE A 298 -2.84 5.69 -27.83
C ILE A 298 -4.14 6.31 -28.39
N ALA A 299 -4.67 5.73 -29.47
CA ALA A 299 -5.85 6.26 -30.14
C ALA A 299 -7.10 6.24 -29.24
N ASN A 300 -7.26 5.16 -28.48
CA ASN A 300 -8.39 4.93 -27.59
C ASN A 300 -8.03 5.30 -26.15
N GLN A 301 -8.05 6.61 -25.85
CA GLN A 301 -7.75 7.15 -24.53
C GLN A 301 -8.74 8.22 -24.08
N LEU A 302 -8.89 8.36 -22.76
CA LEU A 302 -9.50 9.51 -22.11
C LEU A 302 -8.44 10.28 -21.33
N LYS A 303 -8.60 11.59 -21.24
CA LYS A 303 -7.76 12.48 -20.44
C LYS A 303 -8.59 13.10 -19.32
N ASP A 304 -8.08 13.04 -18.09
CA ASP A 304 -8.64 13.72 -16.92
C ASP A 304 -7.54 14.43 -16.13
N GLY A 305 -7.42 15.75 -16.33
CA GLY A 305 -6.26 16.51 -15.87
C GLY A 305 -4.99 15.99 -16.52
N ASP A 306 -4.00 15.61 -15.72
CA ASP A 306 -2.73 15.04 -16.20
C ASP A 306 -2.73 13.52 -16.32
N MET A 307 -3.84 12.85 -15.95
CA MET A 307 -3.99 11.41 -16.11
C MET A 307 -4.54 11.06 -17.50
N HIS A 308 -3.84 10.17 -18.18
CA HIS A 308 -4.25 9.50 -19.40
C HIS A 308 -4.66 8.06 -19.07
N ILE A 309 -5.86 7.69 -19.49
CA ILE A 309 -6.41 6.34 -19.31
C ILE A 309 -6.66 5.77 -20.70
N ALA A 310 -5.94 4.73 -21.07
CA ALA A 310 -6.04 4.11 -22.37
C ALA A 310 -6.43 2.64 -22.27
N VAL A 311 -7.10 2.16 -23.30
CA VAL A 311 -7.51 0.75 -23.41
C VAL A 311 -7.11 0.20 -24.75
N LYS A 312 -6.52 -1.00 -24.75
CA LYS A 312 -6.21 -1.78 -25.96
C LYS A 312 -6.86 -3.15 -25.85
N VAL A 313 -7.77 -3.47 -26.77
CA VAL A 313 -8.37 -4.80 -26.87
C VAL A 313 -7.51 -5.69 -27.77
N ARG A 314 -7.18 -6.91 -27.31
CA ARG A 314 -6.30 -7.82 -28.04
C ARG A 314 -6.99 -8.34 -29.31
N GLY A 315 -6.28 -8.30 -30.43
CA GLY A 315 -6.82 -8.69 -31.75
C GLY A 315 -7.51 -7.55 -32.49
N GLU A 316 -7.69 -6.40 -31.84
CA GLU A 316 -8.00 -5.14 -32.51
C GLU A 316 -6.67 -4.42 -32.80
N ASP A 317 -5.97 -4.85 -33.84
CA ASP A 317 -4.90 -4.03 -34.40
C ASP A 317 -5.55 -2.82 -35.06
N HIS A 318 -5.21 -1.62 -34.59
CA HIS A 318 -5.68 -0.40 -35.23
C HIS A 318 -5.14 -0.37 -36.67
N ALA A 319 -6.06 -0.36 -37.63
CA ALA A 319 -5.75 0.08 -38.98
C ALA A 319 -5.13 1.48 -38.91
N LYS A 320 -3.98 1.62 -39.59
CA LYS A 320 -3.20 2.86 -39.69
C LYS A 320 -4.00 4.05 -40.21
#